data_AF-A0A947NR23-F1
#
_entry.id   AF-A0A947NR23-F1
#
_cell.length_a   1.000
_cell.length_b   1.000
_cell.length_c   1.000
_cell.angle_alpha   90.00
_cell.angle_beta   90.00
_cell.angle_gamma   90.00
#
_symmetry.space_group_name_H-M   'P 1'
#
loop_
_entity.id
_entity.type
_entity.pdbx_description
1 polymer ?
#
loop_
_entity_poly.entity_id
_entity_poly.type
_entity_poly.pdbx_seq_one_letter_code
_entity_poly.pdbx_strand_id
1 'polypeptide(L)'
;MRKSNAKFSKQLIYSSIIIFTLSLIFAHAFSSSEYDWQKNTISQLAAQNYNLSWIMQIGFFSFGVLFLIGIVFRIKQSSKVQITDILLFFYGLAILLSGMFSAKPFIEGIPYS
;
A
#
# COMPACT_ATOMS: atom_id res chain seq x y z
N MET A 1 -2.11 -28.13 -12.94
CA MET A 1 -1.82 -27.26 -11.76
C MET A 1 -1.31 -25.85 -12.10
N ARG A 2 -0.35 -25.66 -13.03
CA ARG A 2 0.28 -24.34 -13.29
C ARG A 2 -0.72 -23.21 -13.69
N LYS A 3 -1.70 -23.46 -14.55
CA LYS A 3 -2.65 -22.39 -14.97
C LYS A 3 -3.52 -21.80 -13.84
N SER A 4 -3.88 -22.60 -12.83
CA SER A 4 -4.71 -22.14 -11.70
C SER A 4 -3.98 -21.10 -10.84
N ASN A 5 -2.72 -21.37 -10.51
CA ASN A 5 -1.91 -20.48 -9.68
C ASN A 5 -1.56 -19.15 -10.38
N ALA A 6 -1.52 -19.14 -11.72
CA ALA A 6 -1.30 -17.92 -12.50
C ALA A 6 -2.47 -16.95 -12.38
N LYS A 7 -3.70 -17.50 -12.47
CA LYS A 7 -4.94 -16.75 -12.29
C LYS A 7 -5.02 -16.22 -10.86
N PHE A 8 -4.66 -17.05 -9.88
CA PHE A 8 -4.65 -16.67 -8.46
C PHE A 8 -3.69 -15.51 -8.16
N SER A 9 -2.45 -15.55 -8.65
CA SER A 9 -1.49 -14.46 -8.50
C SER A 9 -2.03 -13.13 -9.07
N LYS A 10 -2.58 -13.16 -10.30
CA LYS A 10 -3.20 -11.97 -10.89
C LYS A 10 -4.36 -11.45 -10.06
N GLN A 11 -5.21 -12.35 -9.56
CA GLN A 11 -6.34 -11.98 -8.72
C GLN A 11 -5.87 -11.29 -7.44
N LEU A 12 -4.83 -11.79 -6.76
CA LEU A 12 -4.25 -11.14 -5.59
C LEU A 12 -3.74 -9.73 -5.89
N ILE A 13 -3.02 -9.56 -7.00
CA ILE A 13 -2.49 -8.26 -7.43
C ILE A 13 -3.63 -7.27 -7.73
N TYR A 14 -4.68 -7.71 -8.44
CA TYR A 14 -5.82 -6.83 -8.71
C TYR A 14 -6.61 -6.49 -7.45
N SER A 15 -6.84 -7.47 -6.58
CA SER A 15 -7.49 -7.23 -5.29
C SER A 15 -6.70 -6.25 -4.43
N SER A 16 -5.37 -6.33 -4.41
CA SER A 16 -4.53 -5.38 -3.66
C SER A 16 -4.71 -3.96 -4.18
N ILE A 17 -4.71 -3.76 -5.51
CA ILE A 17 -4.91 -2.44 -6.14
C ILE A 17 -6.30 -1.87 -5.80
N ILE A 18 -7.34 -2.70 -5.84
CA ILE A 18 -8.71 -2.29 -5.52
C ILE A 18 -8.80 -1.85 -4.05
N ILE A 19 -8.28 -2.66 -3.12
CA ILE A 19 -8.28 -2.34 -1.69
C ILE A 19 -7.54 -1.03 -1.45
N PHE A 20 -6.36 -0.86 -2.04
CA PHE A 20 -5.58 0.36 -1.91
C PHE A 20 -6.32 1.60 -2.42
N THR A 21 -6.94 1.48 -3.60
CA THR A 21 -7.71 2.58 -4.22
C THR A 21 -8.91 2.95 -3.37
N LEU A 22 -9.63 1.96 -2.82
CA LEU A 22 -10.74 2.22 -1.90
C LEU A 22 -10.26 2.91 -0.63
N SER A 23 -9.22 2.40 0.03
CA SER A 23 -8.63 3.05 1.20
C SER A 23 -8.24 4.51 0.91
N LEU A 24 -7.65 4.77 -0.27
CA LEU A 24 -7.27 6.11 -0.70
C LEU A 24 -8.46 7.05 -0.84
N ILE A 25 -9.54 6.59 -1.49
CA ILE A 25 -10.77 7.37 -1.66
C ILE A 25 -11.40 7.66 -0.31
N PHE A 26 -11.52 6.65 0.55
CA PHE A 26 -12.07 6.80 1.90
C PHE A 26 -11.24 7.77 2.74
N ALA A 27 -9.90 7.64 2.73
CA ALA A 27 -9.04 8.53 3.50
C ALA A 27 -9.10 9.98 3.02
N HIS A 28 -9.22 10.23 1.72
CA HIS A 28 -9.42 11.59 1.19
C HIS A 28 -10.79 12.14 1.58
N ALA A 29 -11.86 11.34 1.46
CA ALA A 29 -13.22 11.77 1.76
C ALA A 29 -13.40 12.18 3.24
N PHE A 30 -12.63 11.57 4.14
CA PHE A 30 -12.65 11.87 5.57
C PHE A 30 -11.39 12.64 6.04
N SER A 31 -10.58 13.16 5.13
CA SER A 31 -9.38 13.94 5.48
C SER A 31 -9.74 15.22 6.25
N SER A 32 -8.83 15.72 7.09
CA SER A 32 -9.08 16.98 7.81
C SER A 32 -9.05 18.17 6.86
N SER A 33 -9.66 19.30 7.26
CA SER A 33 -9.61 20.55 6.50
C SER A 33 -8.19 21.11 6.33
N GLU A 34 -7.23 20.64 7.12
CA GLU A 34 -5.82 21.02 7.04
C GLU A 34 -5.04 20.18 5.99
N TYR A 35 -5.64 19.08 5.53
CA TYR A 35 -5.08 18.27 4.45
C TYR A 35 -5.44 18.87 3.08
N ASP A 36 -4.40 19.36 2.40
CA ASP A 36 -4.45 19.76 0.99
C ASP A 36 -3.73 18.72 0.13
N TRP A 37 -4.44 18.07 -0.80
CA TRP A 37 -3.89 17.03 -1.68
C TRP A 37 -2.84 17.56 -2.69
N GLN A 38 -2.77 18.88 -2.91
CA GLN A 38 -1.75 19.50 -3.76
C GLN A 38 -0.43 19.74 -3.00
N LYS A 39 -0.50 19.83 -1.67
CA LYS A 39 0.66 20.12 -0.80
C LYS A 39 1.13 18.92 -0.01
N ASN A 40 0.19 18.05 0.35
CA ASN A 40 0.43 16.87 1.16
C ASN A 40 0.43 15.62 0.30
N THR A 41 1.23 14.65 0.71
CA THR A 41 1.37 13.34 0.10
C THR A 41 0.34 12.36 0.66
N ILE A 42 0.05 11.33 -0.11
CA ILE A 42 -0.80 10.20 0.33
C ILE A 42 -0.20 9.53 1.59
N SER A 43 1.12 9.49 1.72
CA SER A 43 1.78 8.95 2.92
C SER A 43 1.46 9.75 4.18
N GLN A 44 1.21 11.06 4.06
CA GLN A 44 0.78 11.90 5.18
C GLN A 44 -0.66 11.60 5.63
N LEU A 45 -1.51 11.03 4.77
CA LEU A 45 -2.81 10.51 5.21
C LEU A 45 -2.67 9.28 6.13
N ALA A 46 -1.51 8.61 6.11
CA ALA A 46 -1.17 7.56 7.07
C ALA A 46 -0.33 8.08 8.25
N ALA A 47 -0.24 9.40 8.46
CA ALA A 47 0.69 9.97 9.43
C ALA A 47 0.38 9.58 10.89
N GLN A 48 1.43 9.62 11.73
CA GLN A 48 1.31 9.33 13.16
C GLN A 48 0.32 10.28 13.83
N ASN A 49 -0.40 9.79 14.85
CA ASN A 49 -1.27 10.59 15.72
C ASN A 49 -2.35 11.44 15.02
N TYR A 50 -2.63 11.16 13.75
CA TYR A 50 -3.81 11.64 13.03
C TYR A 50 -4.98 10.66 13.25
N ASN A 51 -6.15 11.17 13.64
CA ASN A 51 -7.30 10.36 14.08
C ASN A 51 -7.74 9.29 13.07
N LEU A 52 -7.58 9.55 11.77
CA LEU A 52 -8.01 8.65 10.69
C LEU A 52 -6.85 8.02 9.91
N SER A 53 -5.63 8.11 10.44
CA SER A 53 -4.43 7.57 9.79
C SER A 53 -4.49 6.06 9.55
N TRP A 54 -5.18 5.36 10.45
CA TRP A 54 -5.39 3.92 10.39
C TRP A 54 -6.01 3.48 9.06
N ILE A 55 -6.85 4.31 8.41
CA ILE A 55 -7.48 3.97 7.13
C ILE A 55 -6.42 3.75 6.05
N MET A 56 -5.46 4.68 5.94
CA MET A 56 -4.36 4.56 4.97
C MET A 56 -3.28 3.60 5.43
N GLN A 57 -3.01 3.48 6.73
CA GLN A 57 -2.08 2.47 7.23
C GLN A 57 -2.56 1.05 6.87
N ILE A 58 -3.85 0.75 7.09
CA ILE A 58 -4.45 -0.52 6.66
C ILE A 58 -4.40 -0.65 5.13
N GLY A 59 -4.68 0.42 4.38
CA GLY A 59 -4.56 0.44 2.92
C GLY A 59 -3.17 0.06 2.43
N PHE A 60 -2.12 0.70 2.95
CA PHE A 60 -0.72 0.40 2.63
C PHE A 60 -0.32 -1.01 3.07
N PHE A 61 -0.68 -1.40 4.29
CA PHE A 61 -0.33 -2.71 4.83
C PHE A 61 -0.99 -3.85 4.04
N SER A 62 -2.31 -3.78 3.84
CA SER A 62 -3.06 -4.78 3.09
C SER A 62 -2.63 -4.84 1.62
N PHE A 63 -2.37 -3.68 0.99
CA PHE A 63 -1.78 -3.63 -0.36
C PHE A 63 -0.43 -4.36 -0.38
N GLY A 64 0.48 -3.97 0.51
CA GLY A 64 1.84 -4.50 0.56
C GLY A 64 1.85 -6.02 0.73
N VAL A 65 1.08 -6.54 1.68
CA VAL A 65 0.97 -7.99 1.94
C VAL A 65 0.41 -8.73 0.72
N LEU A 66 -0.77 -8.32 0.22
CA LEU A 66 -1.44 -9.04 -0.88
C LEU A 66 -0.63 -8.95 -2.18
N PHE A 67 -0.05 -7.79 -2.46
CA PHE A 67 0.79 -7.57 -3.64
C PHE A 67 2.06 -8.42 -3.58
N LEU A 68 2.77 -8.43 -2.45
CA LEU A 68 3.98 -9.26 -2.27
C LEU A 68 3.67 -10.75 -2.41
N ILE A 69 2.58 -11.23 -1.81
CA ILE A 69 2.14 -12.62 -1.98
C ILE A 69 1.89 -12.89 -3.47
N GLY A 70 1.14 -12.02 -4.16
CA GLY A 70 0.88 -12.13 -5.59
C GLY A 70 2.16 -12.22 -6.44
N ILE A 71 3.16 -11.38 -6.15
CA ILE A 71 4.46 -11.38 -6.84
C ILE A 71 5.26 -12.65 -6.53
N VAL A 72 5.32 -13.11 -5.27
CA VAL A 72 6.03 -14.34 -4.90
C VAL A 72 5.43 -15.56 -5.61
N PHE A 73 4.09 -15.66 -5.69
CA PHE A 73 3.42 -16.73 -6.45
C PHE A 73 3.74 -16.67 -7.95
N ARG A 74 3.82 -15.47 -8.52
CA ARG A 74 4.22 -15.26 -9.92
C ARG A 74 5.66 -15.71 -10.17
N ILE A 75 6.60 -15.30 -9.31
CA ILE A 75 8.02 -15.67 -9.39
C ILE A 75 8.19 -17.19 -9.30
N LYS A 76 7.59 -17.84 -8.29
CA LYS A 76 7.66 -19.31 -8.10
C LYS A 76 7.13 -20.09 -9.30
N GLN A 77 6.27 -19.49 -10.09
CA GLN A 77 5.66 -20.13 -11.25
C GLN A 77 6.44 -19.92 -12.54
N SER A 78 7.08 -18.75 -12.71
CA SER A 78 7.90 -18.46 -13.87
C SER A 78 9.16 -19.32 -13.89
N SER A 79 9.59 -19.73 -15.08
CA SER A 79 10.85 -20.46 -15.25
C SER A 79 12.09 -19.56 -15.12
N LYS A 80 11.89 -18.24 -15.20
CA LYS A 80 12.94 -17.22 -15.06
C LYS A 80 12.37 -16.04 -14.29
N VAL A 81 13.14 -15.53 -13.33
CA VAL A 81 12.82 -14.29 -12.61
C VAL A 81 13.11 -13.11 -13.53
N GLN A 82 12.14 -12.23 -13.74
CA GLN A 82 12.34 -11.02 -14.52
C GLN A 82 12.78 -9.87 -13.60
N ILE A 83 13.58 -8.93 -14.13
CA ILE A 83 13.96 -7.72 -13.38
C ILE A 83 12.71 -6.94 -12.89
N THR A 84 11.64 -6.95 -13.68
CA THR A 84 10.35 -6.37 -13.30
C THR A 84 9.77 -7.03 -12.04
N ASP A 85 9.91 -8.34 -11.87
CA ASP A 85 9.39 -9.02 -10.68
C ASP A 85 10.15 -8.56 -9.42
N ILE A 86 11.46 -8.34 -9.55
CA ILE A 86 12.32 -7.83 -8.47
C ILE A 86 11.93 -6.39 -8.11
N LEU A 87 11.79 -5.51 -9.10
CA LEU A 87 11.39 -4.12 -8.89
C LEU A 87 10.00 -4.03 -8.24
N LEU A 88 9.04 -4.83 -8.71
CA LEU A 88 7.71 -4.89 -8.12
C LEU A 88 7.74 -5.44 -6.69
N PHE A 89 8.59 -6.43 -6.40
CA PHE A 89 8.77 -6.92 -5.04
C PHE A 89 9.26 -5.82 -4.11
N PHE A 90 10.31 -5.09 -4.48
CA PHE A 90 10.81 -3.97 -3.68
C PHE A 90 9.79 -2.84 -3.53
N TYR A 91 9.03 -2.55 -4.58
CA TYR A 91 7.92 -1.60 -4.51
C TYR A 91 6.86 -2.04 -3.48
N GLY A 92 6.39 -3.28 -3.56
CA GLY A 92 5.42 -3.82 -2.59
C GLY A 92 5.94 -3.80 -1.16
N LEU A 93 7.23 -4.08 -0.98
CA LEU A 93 7.91 -4.01 0.33
C LEU A 93 7.97 -2.57 0.86
N ALA A 94 8.34 -1.60 0.02
CA ALA A 94 8.38 -0.18 0.42
C ALA A 94 6.99 0.33 0.83
N ILE A 95 5.93 -0.07 0.12
CA ILE A 95 4.56 0.29 0.48
C ILE A 95 4.12 -0.40 1.78
N LEU A 96 4.44 -1.69 1.97
CA LEU A 96 4.18 -2.38 3.23
C LEU A 96 4.83 -1.65 4.42
N LEU A 97 6.11 -1.29 4.26
CA LEU A 97 6.86 -0.54 5.27
C LEU A 97 6.25 0.85 5.51
N SER A 98 5.70 1.51 4.50
CA SER A 98 4.99 2.79 4.68
C SER A 98 3.70 2.65 5.51
N GLY A 99 3.07 1.47 5.49
CA GLY A 99 1.94 1.16 6.37
C GLY A 99 2.37 0.88 7.82
N MET A 100 3.54 0.28 8.02
CA MET A 100 4.10 -0.02 9.34
C MET A 100 4.77 1.19 10.00
N PHE A 101 5.49 1.99 9.22
CA PHE A 101 6.23 3.16 9.63
C PHE A 101 5.55 4.39 9.05
N SER A 102 4.68 4.97 9.86
CA SER A 102 3.82 6.09 9.48
C SER A 102 4.62 7.38 9.34
N ALA A 103 4.24 8.20 8.36
CA ALA A 103 4.88 9.48 8.08
C ALA A 103 4.69 10.51 9.22
N LYS A 104 5.48 11.58 9.16
CA LYS A 104 5.33 12.75 10.02
C LYS A 104 3.90 13.35 9.85
N PRO A 105 3.25 13.78 10.94
CA PRO A 105 1.99 14.53 10.88
C PRO A 105 2.10 15.74 9.95
N PHE A 106 1.06 15.96 9.14
CA PHE A 106 0.90 17.19 8.35
C PHE A 106 0.31 18.35 9.17
N ILE A 107 -0.20 18.06 10.37
CA ILE A 107 -0.72 19.03 11.33
C ILE A 107 0.43 19.46 12.25
N GLU A 108 0.65 20.77 12.36
CA GLU A 108 1.68 21.32 13.24
C GLU A 108 1.33 21.11 14.72
N GLY A 109 2.34 20.84 15.55
CA GLY A 109 2.17 20.68 17.00
C GLY A 109 1.75 19.28 17.46
N ILE A 110 1.48 18.33 16.55
CA ILE A 110 1.25 16.94 16.92
C ILE A 110 2.59 16.24 17.22
N PRO A 111 2.78 15.66 18.42
CA PRO A 111 3.99 14.91 18.73
C PRO A 111 4.10 13.66 17.83
N TYR A 112 5.30 13.30 17.43
CA TYR A 112 5.60 12.10 16.64
C TYR A 112 7.01 11.59 16.99
N SER A 113 7.28 10.33 16.66
CA SER A 113 8.56 9.65 16.90
C SER A 113 9.17 9.10 15.63
#